data_AF-A0A2H0QQS1-F1
#
_entry.id   AF-A0A2H0QQS1-F1
#
_cell.length_a   1.000
_cell.length_b   1.000
_cell.length_c   1.000
_cell.angle_alpha   90.00
_cell.angle_beta   90.00
_cell.angle_gamma   90.00
#
_symmetry.space_group_name_H-M   'P 1'
#
loop_
_entity.id
_entity.type
_entity.pdbx_description
1 polymer ?
#
loop_
_entity_poly.entity_id
_entity_poly.type
_entity_poly.pdbx_seq_one_letter_code
_entity_poly.pdbx_strand_id
1 'polypeptide(L)'
;MRAYILLILAAISMAFATGYVALFLRGPYQATEQDIVTISQLKTEFQKNVEPEGIVNFNSLYSSSGQVQLLNPFYALPEPGVRDAKISYFTNQNCFQQFGKLLNFRNFEKVWIWEEFRCNRRNSLPLGFFTSPPFIHPTGMSYAMLAFLSTKGEYQDKQWVMNHLPFFHSTELRKVKKEVGELRGIFSILEKLNEMELSHLSKGDGTILTNDYLLARLNYFGKDDVLEYRVYLRSQLDQFLKDSPFVLTNFRKGDSCFYRDGSICWDYNVKHVFKLANSSTIILFFGLILIVTIVVHLLIEKLKQQKHEDERRRFALRVLTHEFRTPVASMLLLIERLNKKMSELDEDSQEAFLRMSSEVYRLQRLVEMSKHYLKAEQRGGVIQFSSAEIASVNEFIEELISPYVDLYPNMVKFNPLAQDTSWRGDVYWISIVVKNLVENALSHGKPPVEIELFHENSKLLVKVLDHGECTFEELGDMTKEFVKGTASSGSGLGLNIVRSIIEEMGGKLNFQAKPNTVFILEIPEIKGAI
;
A
#
# COMPACT_ATOMS: atom_id res chain seq x y z
N MET A 1 14.50 -9.61 25.42
CA MET A 1 13.38 -8.86 24.82
C MET A 1 13.60 -7.35 24.72
N ARG A 2 14.15 -6.65 25.73
CA ARG A 2 14.18 -5.16 25.77
C ARG A 2 15.01 -4.46 24.67
N ALA A 3 16.14 -5.02 24.24
CA ALA A 3 17.01 -4.38 23.23
C ALA A 3 16.41 -4.34 21.81
N TYR A 4 15.63 -5.36 21.43
CA TYR A 4 15.04 -5.44 20.09
C TYR A 4 13.86 -4.48 19.91
N ILE A 5 13.05 -4.29 20.95
CA ILE A 5 11.95 -3.35 20.94
C ILE A 5 12.49 -1.90 20.81
N LEU A 6 13.59 -1.60 21.49
CA LEU A 6 14.28 -0.31 21.37
C LEU A 6 14.82 -0.05 19.96
N LEU A 7 15.41 -1.05 19.31
CA LEU A 7 15.92 -0.91 17.93
C LEU A 7 14.80 -0.73 16.90
N ILE A 8 13.68 -1.45 17.06
CA ILE A 8 12.52 -1.33 16.17
C ILE A 8 11.86 0.04 16.35
N LEU A 9 11.66 0.50 17.59
CA LEU A 9 11.12 1.83 17.88
C LEU A 9 12.04 2.93 17.35
N ALA A 10 13.36 2.79 17.48
CA ALA A 10 14.32 3.74 16.93
C ALA A 10 14.27 3.78 15.40
N ALA A 11 14.18 2.64 14.73
CA ALA A 11 14.06 2.58 13.27
C ALA A 11 12.74 3.18 12.76
N ILE A 12 11.61 2.90 13.42
CA ILE A 12 10.30 3.46 13.08
C ILE A 12 10.28 4.98 13.31
N SER A 13 10.81 5.43 14.45
CA SER A 13 10.97 6.85 14.78
C SER A 13 11.81 7.58 13.73
N MET A 14 12.94 6.99 13.33
CA MET A 14 13.82 7.57 12.32
C MET A 14 13.19 7.57 10.92
N ALA A 15 12.44 6.53 10.54
CA ALA A 15 11.69 6.51 9.29
C ALA A 15 10.60 7.59 9.24
N PHE A 16 9.87 7.80 10.34
CA PHE A 16 8.90 8.88 10.46
C PHE A 16 9.56 10.26 10.45
N ALA A 17 10.69 10.44 11.14
CA ALA A 17 11.44 11.70 11.10
C ALA A 17 11.93 12.01 9.69
N THR A 18 12.42 11.00 8.96
CA THR A 18 12.88 11.15 7.58
C THR A 18 11.73 11.45 6.61
N GLY A 19 10.59 10.77 6.78
CA GLY A 19 9.36 11.04 6.03
C GLY A 19 8.78 12.42 6.32
N TYR A 20 8.81 12.84 7.59
CA TYR A 20 8.40 14.18 8.02
C TYR A 20 9.32 15.25 7.45
N VAL A 21 10.64 15.07 7.48
CA VAL A 21 11.60 15.99 6.86
C VAL A 21 11.40 16.03 5.33
N ALA A 22 11.12 14.90 4.67
CA ALA A 22 10.82 14.87 3.24
C ALA A 22 9.48 15.56 2.89
N LEU A 23 8.46 15.43 3.75
CA LEU A 23 7.18 16.14 3.62
C LEU A 23 7.31 17.63 3.93
N PHE A 24 8.11 17.98 4.93
CA PHE A 24 8.43 19.36 5.31
C PHE A 24 9.22 20.06 4.20
N LEU A 25 10.19 19.36 3.59
CA LEU A 25 10.89 19.83 2.39
C LEU A 25 9.98 19.94 1.16
N ARG A 26 8.86 19.19 1.11
CA ARG A 26 7.89 19.28 0.02
C ARG A 26 6.88 20.41 0.18
N GLY A 27 6.60 20.89 1.40
CA GLY A 27 5.54 21.88 1.66
C GLY A 27 4.19 21.48 1.05
N PRO A 28 3.17 22.35 1.06
CA PRO A 28 2.16 22.29 0.00
C PRO A 28 2.91 22.56 -1.33
N TYR A 29 2.63 21.80 -2.39
CA TYR A 29 3.17 22.06 -3.73
C TYR A 29 2.50 23.32 -4.32
N GLN A 30 2.71 24.45 -3.66
CA GLN A 30 2.13 25.75 -3.90
C GLN A 30 3.19 26.79 -3.54
N ALA A 31 3.36 27.78 -4.42
CA ALA A 31 4.34 28.84 -4.20
C ALA A 31 4.03 29.70 -2.98
N THR A 32 5.08 29.96 -2.19
CA THR A 32 5.04 30.96 -1.12
C THR A 32 5.12 32.37 -1.69
N GLU A 33 4.79 33.40 -0.91
CA GLU A 33 4.95 34.80 -1.35
C GLU A 33 6.40 35.12 -1.75
N GLN A 34 7.38 34.56 -1.03
CA GLN A 34 8.80 34.74 -1.33
C GLN A 34 9.20 34.10 -2.67
N ASP A 35 8.60 32.95 -3.01
CA ASP A 35 8.82 32.30 -4.31
C ASP A 35 8.28 33.16 -5.45
N ILE A 36 7.09 33.75 -5.28
CA ILE A 36 6.47 34.64 -6.27
C ILE A 36 7.34 35.88 -6.50
N VAL A 37 7.87 36.49 -5.43
CA VAL A 37 8.81 37.61 -5.52
C VAL A 37 10.09 37.20 -6.27
N THR A 38 10.65 36.03 -5.96
CA THR A 38 11.85 35.51 -6.63
C THR A 38 11.60 35.26 -8.12
N ILE A 39 10.45 34.68 -8.48
CA ILE A 39 10.03 34.49 -9.88
C ILE A 39 9.88 35.84 -10.59
N SER A 40 9.29 36.84 -9.94
CA SER A 40 9.15 38.20 -10.50
C SER A 40 10.50 38.88 -10.74
N GLN A 41 11.45 38.72 -9.81
CA GLN A 41 12.83 39.19 -9.97
C GLN A 41 13.52 38.50 -11.15
N LEU A 42 13.43 37.16 -11.24
CA LEU A 42 14.00 36.40 -12.36
C LEU A 42 13.45 36.85 -13.71
N LYS A 43 12.15 37.13 -13.82
CA LYS A 43 11.55 37.68 -15.05
C LYS A 43 12.15 39.04 -15.42
N THR A 44 12.33 39.91 -14.43
CA THR A 44 12.89 41.26 -14.62
C THR A 44 14.36 41.18 -15.02
N GLU A 45 15.13 40.31 -14.37
CA GLU A 45 16.54 40.06 -14.70
C GLU A 45 16.69 39.46 -16.09
N PHE A 46 15.83 38.50 -16.45
CA PHE A 46 15.83 37.92 -17.80
C PHE A 46 15.62 39.01 -18.86
N GLN A 47 14.60 39.86 -18.69
CA GLN A 47 14.32 40.96 -19.62
C GLN A 47 15.44 42.00 -19.70
N LYS A 48 16.24 42.16 -18.63
CA LYS A 48 17.35 43.10 -18.58
C LYS A 48 18.63 42.53 -19.19
N ASN A 49 18.89 41.25 -18.99
CA ASN A 49 20.17 40.62 -19.28
C ASN A 49 20.17 39.78 -20.56
N VAL A 50 18.99 39.41 -21.08
CA VAL A 50 18.84 38.65 -22.32
C VAL A 50 18.19 39.55 -23.36
N GLU A 51 18.87 39.76 -24.48
CA GLU A 51 18.35 40.55 -25.60
C GLU A 51 17.36 39.70 -26.42
N PRO A 52 16.17 40.22 -26.75
CA PRO A 52 15.26 39.52 -27.66
C PRO A 52 15.82 39.51 -29.09
N GLU A 53 15.54 38.44 -29.84
CA GLU A 53 15.82 38.36 -31.29
C GLU A 53 15.12 39.46 -32.07
N GLY A 54 14.00 39.97 -31.53
CA GLY A 54 13.32 41.13 -32.07
C GLY A 54 11.95 41.36 -31.43
N ILE A 55 11.30 42.42 -31.89
CA ILE A 55 9.91 42.74 -31.55
C ILE A 55 9.06 42.50 -32.80
N VAL A 56 8.01 41.71 -32.65
CA VAL A 56 7.12 41.32 -33.75
C VAL A 56 5.71 41.80 -33.46
N ASN A 57 5.20 42.65 -34.34
CA ASN A 57 3.82 43.12 -34.31
C ASN A 57 2.97 42.30 -35.29
N PHE A 58 2.19 41.35 -34.78
CA PHE A 58 1.33 40.53 -35.62
C PHE A 58 0.14 41.31 -36.19
N ASN A 59 -0.30 42.42 -35.58
CA ASN A 59 -1.37 43.25 -36.16
C ASN A 59 -0.95 43.93 -37.46
N SER A 60 0.36 44.06 -37.75
CA SER A 60 0.83 44.63 -39.02
C SER A 60 0.39 43.77 -40.22
N LEU A 61 0.18 42.47 -40.01
CA LEU A 61 -0.36 41.54 -41.00
C LEU A 61 -1.85 41.25 -40.76
N TYR A 62 -2.25 41.14 -39.49
CA TYR A 62 -3.59 40.74 -39.07
C TYR A 62 -4.31 41.89 -38.36
N SER A 63 -4.65 42.92 -39.13
CA SER A 63 -5.19 44.20 -38.63
C SER A 63 -6.70 44.16 -38.35
N SER A 64 -7.43 43.22 -38.95
CA SER A 64 -8.88 43.10 -38.86
C SER A 64 -9.31 41.81 -38.18
N SER A 65 -10.49 41.80 -37.56
CA SER A 65 -11.08 40.60 -36.96
C SER A 65 -11.20 39.43 -37.94
N GLY A 66 -11.44 39.71 -39.24
CA GLY A 66 -11.44 38.71 -40.29
C GLY A 66 -10.05 38.12 -40.55
N GLN A 67 -9.00 38.93 -40.57
CA GLN A 67 -7.63 38.44 -40.76
C GLN A 67 -7.13 37.66 -39.54
N VAL A 68 -7.54 38.02 -38.32
CA VAL A 68 -7.20 37.24 -37.11
C VAL A 68 -7.72 35.79 -37.19
N GLN A 69 -8.76 35.51 -38.00
CA GLN A 69 -9.21 34.14 -38.27
C GLN A 69 -8.14 33.29 -38.97
N LEU A 70 -7.20 33.89 -39.70
CA LEU A 70 -6.06 33.21 -40.32
C LEU A 70 -4.97 32.81 -39.30
N LEU A 71 -5.03 33.32 -38.07
CA LEU A 71 -4.17 32.92 -36.97
C LEU A 71 -4.79 31.80 -36.12
N ASN A 72 -6.11 31.85 -35.91
CA ASN A 72 -6.80 31.01 -34.94
C ASN A 72 -7.16 29.62 -35.51
N PRO A 73 -6.56 28.52 -35.01
CA PRO A 73 -6.77 27.17 -35.54
C PRO A 73 -8.21 26.66 -35.48
N PHE A 74 -9.08 27.26 -34.67
CA PHE A 74 -10.50 26.95 -34.68
C PHE A 74 -11.12 27.12 -36.07
N TYR A 75 -10.70 28.13 -36.83
CA TYR A 75 -11.20 28.37 -38.20
C TYR A 75 -10.56 27.47 -39.24
N ALA A 76 -9.48 26.75 -38.90
CA ALA A 76 -8.93 25.71 -39.77
C ALA A 76 -9.76 24.42 -39.76
N LEU A 77 -10.78 24.34 -38.91
CA LEU A 77 -11.70 23.22 -38.86
C LEU A 77 -12.84 23.41 -39.88
N PRO A 78 -13.28 22.34 -40.56
CA PRO A 78 -14.42 22.41 -41.46
C PRO A 78 -15.71 22.72 -40.68
N GLU A 79 -16.58 23.52 -41.30
CA GLU A 79 -17.91 23.82 -40.76
C GLU A 79 -18.74 22.52 -40.58
N PRO A 80 -19.65 22.48 -39.59
CA PRO A 80 -20.48 21.30 -39.36
C PRO A 80 -21.22 20.84 -40.61
N GLY A 81 -21.10 19.56 -40.96
CA GLY A 81 -21.77 18.97 -42.13
C GLY A 81 -21.02 19.08 -43.46
N VAL A 82 -19.89 19.80 -43.51
CA VAL A 82 -19.06 19.97 -44.73
C VAL A 82 -18.03 18.84 -44.93
N ARG A 83 -17.77 18.02 -43.91
CA ARG A 83 -16.78 16.92 -43.99
C ARG A 83 -17.29 15.74 -44.83
N ASP A 84 -16.89 15.71 -46.10
CA ASP A 84 -16.93 14.52 -46.95
C ASP A 84 -15.56 14.31 -47.59
N ALA A 85 -14.87 13.22 -47.22
CA ALA A 85 -13.53 12.91 -47.71
C ALA A 85 -13.47 12.64 -49.23
N LYS A 86 -14.63 12.55 -49.90
CA LYS A 86 -14.72 12.30 -51.35
C LYS A 86 -14.68 13.56 -52.22
N ILE A 87 -14.83 14.75 -51.64
CA ILE A 87 -14.86 16.01 -52.40
C ILE A 87 -13.59 16.81 -52.16
N SER A 88 -12.85 17.07 -53.23
CA SER A 88 -11.70 17.97 -53.20
C SER A 88 -12.08 19.33 -53.80
N TYR A 89 -12.08 20.36 -52.96
CA TYR A 89 -12.47 21.72 -53.34
C TYR A 89 -11.37 22.52 -54.03
N PHE A 90 -10.24 21.88 -54.36
CA PHE A 90 -9.15 22.46 -55.15
C PHE A 90 -8.97 21.78 -56.52
N THR A 91 -9.79 20.77 -56.85
CA THR A 91 -9.81 20.15 -58.19
C THR A 91 -11.06 20.56 -58.98
N ASN A 92 -11.09 20.22 -60.27
CA ASN A 92 -12.25 20.41 -61.15
C ASN A 92 -13.25 19.23 -61.10
N GLN A 93 -13.10 18.31 -60.16
CA GLN A 93 -13.99 17.16 -59.98
C GLN A 93 -15.13 17.49 -59.00
N ASN A 94 -16.25 16.77 -59.09
CA ASN A 94 -17.38 16.86 -58.15
C ASN A 94 -17.86 18.32 -57.94
N CYS A 95 -17.90 19.07 -59.04
CA CYS A 95 -18.31 20.46 -59.10
C CYS A 95 -19.74 20.69 -58.64
N PHE A 96 -19.96 21.68 -57.77
CA PHE A 96 -21.26 22.00 -57.17
C PHE A 96 -21.94 20.84 -56.41
N GLN A 97 -21.23 19.73 -56.17
CA GLN A 97 -21.75 18.62 -55.40
C GLN A 97 -21.80 19.01 -53.91
N GLN A 98 -22.95 18.77 -53.26
CA GLN A 98 -23.21 19.20 -51.87
C GLN A 98 -23.03 20.70 -51.64
N PHE A 99 -23.11 21.53 -52.69
CA PHE A 99 -22.89 22.97 -52.62
C PHE A 99 -23.75 23.66 -51.57
N GLY A 100 -25.02 23.24 -51.42
CA GLY A 100 -25.93 23.78 -50.40
C GLY A 100 -25.43 23.65 -48.96
N LYS A 101 -24.52 22.72 -48.67
CA LYS A 101 -23.89 22.57 -47.34
C LYS A 101 -22.76 23.57 -47.08
N LEU A 102 -22.21 24.18 -48.13
CA LEU A 102 -21.15 25.18 -48.03
C LEU A 102 -21.71 26.59 -47.83
N LEU A 103 -22.99 26.78 -48.13
CA LEU A 103 -23.61 28.10 -48.12
C LEU A 103 -24.04 28.49 -46.71
N ASN A 104 -23.61 29.68 -46.30
CA ASN A 104 -24.22 30.44 -45.23
C ASN A 104 -24.38 31.91 -45.67
N PHE A 105 -25.16 32.68 -44.90
CA PHE A 105 -25.45 34.09 -45.21
C PHE A 105 -24.18 34.97 -45.31
N ARG A 106 -23.05 34.54 -44.73
CA ARG A 106 -21.80 35.32 -44.66
C ARG A 106 -20.78 34.98 -45.75
N ASN A 107 -20.92 33.85 -46.44
CA ASN A 107 -19.89 33.34 -47.36
C ASN A 107 -20.39 33.05 -48.78
N PHE A 108 -21.69 33.18 -49.03
CA PHE A 108 -22.37 32.75 -50.26
C PHE A 108 -21.64 33.18 -51.54
N GLU A 109 -21.38 34.48 -51.70
CA GLU A 109 -20.81 35.03 -52.94
C GLU A 109 -19.41 34.47 -53.23
N LYS A 110 -18.56 34.37 -52.20
CA LYS A 110 -17.16 33.97 -52.36
C LYS A 110 -17.02 32.47 -52.61
N VAL A 111 -17.84 31.66 -51.93
CA VAL A 111 -17.94 30.21 -52.18
C VAL A 111 -18.46 29.94 -53.59
N TRP A 112 -19.46 30.69 -54.06
CA TRP A 112 -19.98 30.58 -55.42
C TRP A 112 -18.92 30.90 -56.47
N ILE A 113 -18.24 32.05 -56.33
CA ILE A 113 -17.17 32.48 -57.24
C ILE A 113 -16.04 31.43 -57.28
N TRP A 114 -15.67 30.87 -56.13
CA TRP A 114 -14.67 29.81 -56.04
C TRP A 114 -15.08 28.54 -56.80
N GLU A 115 -16.33 28.09 -56.63
CA GLU A 115 -16.86 26.92 -57.35
C GLU A 115 -16.89 27.16 -58.86
N GLU A 116 -17.37 28.32 -59.33
CA GLU A 116 -17.32 28.66 -60.76
C GLU A 116 -15.90 28.61 -61.30
N PHE A 117 -14.95 29.15 -60.54
CA PHE A 117 -13.55 29.21 -60.93
C PHE A 117 -12.91 27.82 -61.00
N ARG A 118 -13.02 26.99 -59.95
CA ARG A 118 -12.41 25.65 -59.94
C ARG A 118 -13.05 24.72 -60.97
N CYS A 119 -14.32 24.96 -61.32
CA CYS A 119 -15.08 24.19 -62.30
C CYS A 119 -14.98 24.71 -63.73
N ASN A 120 -14.04 25.63 -64.00
CA ASN A 120 -13.79 26.21 -65.33
C ASN A 120 -15.02 26.89 -65.96
N ARG A 121 -16.01 27.31 -65.14
CA ARG A 121 -17.10 28.20 -65.58
C ARG A 121 -16.66 29.66 -65.59
N ARG A 122 -15.56 29.95 -64.89
CA ARG A 122 -14.91 31.25 -64.81
C ARG A 122 -13.40 31.10 -65.01
N ASN A 123 -12.83 31.95 -65.87
CA ASN A 123 -11.42 31.87 -66.24
C ASN A 123 -10.47 32.47 -65.19
N SER A 124 -10.88 33.52 -64.48
CA SER A 124 -10.06 34.24 -63.48
C SER A 124 -10.87 34.66 -62.26
N LEU A 125 -10.20 34.83 -61.12
CA LEU A 125 -10.81 35.35 -59.90
C LEU A 125 -10.88 36.89 -59.92
N PRO A 126 -11.89 37.51 -59.30
CA PRO A 126 -11.99 38.97 -59.19
C PRO A 126 -10.78 39.60 -58.50
N LEU A 127 -10.50 40.87 -58.83
CA LEU A 127 -9.48 41.65 -58.14
C LEU A 127 -9.83 41.75 -56.64
N GLY A 128 -8.87 41.44 -55.78
CA GLY A 128 -9.06 41.45 -54.33
C GLY A 128 -9.75 40.21 -53.76
N PHE A 129 -9.95 39.15 -54.56
CA PHE A 129 -10.55 37.91 -54.07
C PHE A 129 -9.82 37.35 -52.83
N PHE A 130 -8.49 37.37 -52.79
CA PHE A 130 -7.74 36.89 -51.62
C PHE A 130 -7.63 37.92 -50.49
N THR A 131 -7.73 39.21 -50.82
CA THR A 131 -7.48 40.31 -49.87
C THR A 131 -8.72 40.79 -49.13
N SER A 132 -9.92 40.40 -49.59
CA SER A 132 -11.20 40.72 -48.96
C SER A 132 -11.77 39.52 -48.19
N PRO A 133 -12.36 39.71 -47.00
CA PRO A 133 -13.01 38.64 -46.25
C PRO A 133 -14.26 38.09 -47.00
N PRO A 134 -14.69 36.84 -46.71
CA PRO A 134 -14.08 35.87 -45.77
C PRO A 134 -12.81 35.24 -46.33
N PHE A 135 -11.77 35.04 -45.51
CA PHE A 135 -10.49 34.47 -45.98
C PHE A 135 -10.45 32.94 -45.97
N ILE A 136 -11.31 32.32 -45.16
CA ILE A 136 -11.43 30.88 -44.97
C ILE A 136 -12.63 30.35 -45.74
N HIS A 137 -12.43 29.25 -46.44
CA HIS A 137 -13.48 28.47 -47.07
C HIS A 137 -14.14 27.54 -46.03
N PRO A 138 -15.45 27.20 -46.15
CA PRO A 138 -16.17 26.32 -45.21
C PRO A 138 -15.54 24.96 -44.91
N THR A 139 -14.57 24.53 -45.71
CA THR A 139 -13.77 23.32 -45.49
C THR A 139 -12.69 23.49 -44.42
N GLY A 140 -12.46 24.70 -43.93
CA GLY A 140 -11.38 25.06 -43.00
C GLY A 140 -10.05 25.40 -43.69
N MET A 141 -9.99 25.41 -45.03
CA MET A 141 -8.81 25.87 -45.76
C MET A 141 -8.93 27.35 -46.10
N SER A 142 -7.82 28.08 -46.12
CA SER A 142 -7.83 29.42 -46.70
C SER A 142 -8.08 29.35 -48.21
N TYR A 143 -8.71 30.38 -48.77
CA TYR A 143 -8.84 30.47 -50.23
C TYR A 143 -7.47 30.53 -50.92
N ALA A 144 -6.46 31.14 -50.28
CA ALA A 144 -5.09 31.15 -50.78
C ALA A 144 -4.51 29.73 -50.86
N MET A 145 -4.75 28.89 -49.86
CA MET A 145 -4.37 27.48 -49.88
C MET A 145 -5.11 26.67 -50.95
N LEU A 146 -6.41 26.89 -51.10
CA LEU A 146 -7.17 26.22 -52.17
C LEU A 146 -6.65 26.59 -53.57
N ALA A 147 -6.26 27.85 -53.78
CA ALA A 147 -5.62 28.32 -55.01
C ALA A 147 -4.23 27.69 -55.20
N PHE A 148 -3.41 27.69 -54.15
CA PHE A 148 -2.08 27.07 -54.16
C PHE A 148 -2.13 25.57 -54.49
N LEU A 149 -3.12 24.84 -53.98
CA LEU A 149 -3.32 23.41 -54.27
C LEU A 149 -4.00 23.13 -55.61
N SER A 150 -4.53 24.16 -56.27
CA SER A 150 -5.22 23.99 -57.55
C SER A 150 -4.23 23.65 -58.66
N THR A 151 -4.72 22.97 -59.71
CA THR A 151 -3.92 22.66 -60.91
C THR A 151 -3.71 23.86 -61.84
N LYS A 152 -4.19 25.06 -61.46
CA LYS A 152 -4.05 26.29 -62.23
C LYS A 152 -2.72 26.95 -61.83
N GLY A 153 -1.71 26.78 -62.69
CA GLY A 153 -0.30 27.02 -62.36
C GLY A 153 0.09 28.44 -61.91
N GLU A 154 -0.73 29.47 -62.15
CA GLU A 154 -0.41 30.85 -61.72
C GLU A 154 -0.32 31.03 -60.20
N TYR A 155 -1.02 30.19 -59.43
CA TYR A 155 -1.04 30.25 -57.95
C TYR A 155 0.03 29.40 -57.27
N GLN A 156 0.77 28.62 -58.06
CA GLN A 156 1.91 27.83 -57.59
C GLN A 156 3.23 28.59 -57.77
N ASP A 157 3.21 29.71 -58.49
CA ASP A 157 4.37 30.57 -58.66
C ASP A 157 4.89 31.08 -57.31
N LYS A 158 6.19 30.97 -57.11
CA LYS A 158 6.83 31.31 -55.84
C LYS A 158 6.63 32.78 -55.48
N GLN A 159 6.68 33.69 -56.46
CA GLN A 159 6.49 35.12 -56.20
C GLN A 159 5.04 35.40 -55.80
N TRP A 160 4.08 34.76 -56.45
CA TRP A 160 2.67 34.84 -56.07
C TRP A 160 2.47 34.37 -54.62
N VAL A 161 2.98 33.19 -54.27
CA VAL A 161 2.85 32.63 -52.91
C VAL A 161 3.46 33.57 -51.87
N MET A 162 4.67 34.06 -52.11
CA MET A 162 5.35 34.98 -51.17
C MET A 162 4.56 36.28 -50.95
N ASN A 163 3.95 36.84 -52.01
CA ASN A 163 3.11 38.03 -51.92
C ASN A 163 1.76 37.78 -51.21
N HIS A 164 1.31 36.53 -51.15
CA HIS A 164 0.02 36.15 -50.57
C HIS A 164 0.12 35.40 -49.23
N LEU A 165 1.32 35.21 -48.67
CA LEU A 165 1.54 34.61 -47.35
C LEU A 165 0.61 35.14 -46.24
N PRO A 166 0.30 36.46 -46.14
CA PRO A 166 -0.63 36.96 -45.12
C PRO A 166 -2.06 36.38 -45.21
N PHE A 167 -2.43 35.79 -46.35
CA PHE A 167 -3.77 35.26 -46.62
C PHE A 167 -3.87 33.74 -46.51
N PHE A 168 -2.75 33.06 -46.24
CA PHE A 168 -2.75 31.66 -45.83
C PHE A 168 -3.08 31.57 -44.35
N HIS A 169 -3.80 30.52 -43.95
CA HIS A 169 -3.98 30.23 -42.54
C HIS A 169 -2.63 29.76 -41.94
N SER A 170 -2.34 30.12 -40.69
CA SER A 170 -1.03 29.87 -40.08
C SER A 170 -0.66 28.38 -40.00
N THR A 171 -1.65 27.51 -39.80
CA THR A 171 -1.47 26.04 -39.82
C THR A 171 -1.08 25.49 -41.20
N GLU A 172 -1.32 26.24 -42.27
CA GLU A 172 -1.01 25.86 -43.65
C GLU A 172 0.44 26.19 -44.03
N LEU A 173 1.06 27.16 -43.33
CA LEU A 173 2.39 27.68 -43.66
C LEU A 173 3.47 26.61 -43.66
N ARG A 174 3.38 25.59 -42.80
CA ARG A 174 4.32 24.47 -42.80
C ARG A 174 4.28 23.67 -44.10
N LYS A 175 3.10 23.51 -44.71
CA LYS A 175 2.95 22.86 -46.01
C LYS A 175 3.45 23.77 -47.12
N VAL A 176 3.13 25.06 -47.07
CA VAL A 176 3.63 26.06 -48.02
C VAL A 176 5.16 26.07 -48.03
N LYS A 177 5.80 26.15 -46.85
CA LYS A 177 7.27 26.11 -46.67
C LYS A 177 7.92 24.91 -47.37
N LYS A 178 7.31 23.72 -47.28
CA LYS A 178 7.86 22.51 -47.92
C LYS A 178 7.98 22.63 -49.44
N GLU A 179 7.08 23.38 -50.06
CA GLU A 179 7.02 23.54 -51.52
C GLU A 179 7.82 24.75 -52.02
N VAL A 180 7.78 25.89 -51.31
CA VAL A 180 8.42 27.14 -51.77
C VAL A 180 9.77 27.45 -51.10
N GLY A 181 10.14 26.69 -50.07
CA GLY A 181 11.36 26.87 -49.28
C GLY A 181 11.18 27.72 -48.01
N GLU A 182 12.30 28.12 -47.40
CA GLU A 182 12.30 28.86 -46.14
C GLU A 182 11.50 30.16 -46.20
N LEU A 183 10.61 30.33 -45.21
CA LEU A 183 9.86 31.56 -44.98
C LEU A 183 10.71 32.55 -44.18
N ARG A 184 10.39 33.84 -44.24
CA ARG A 184 11.16 34.90 -43.55
C ARG A 184 10.24 35.79 -42.69
N GLY A 185 10.85 36.50 -41.75
CA GLY A 185 10.16 37.48 -40.91
C GLY A 185 9.10 36.84 -40.03
N ILE A 186 7.90 37.42 -39.98
CA ILE A 186 6.81 36.93 -39.12
C ILE A 186 6.42 35.49 -39.48
N PHE A 187 6.45 35.14 -40.75
CA PHE A 187 6.05 33.80 -41.22
C PHE A 187 7.02 32.69 -40.81
N SER A 188 8.31 32.99 -40.58
CA SER A 188 9.27 32.00 -40.07
C SER A 188 9.05 31.66 -38.59
N ILE A 189 8.32 32.51 -37.86
CA ILE A 189 7.87 32.24 -36.49
C ILE A 189 6.56 31.46 -36.55
N LEU A 190 5.56 31.97 -37.29
CA LEU A 190 4.21 31.37 -37.36
C LEU A 190 4.22 29.91 -37.83
N GLU A 191 5.08 29.53 -38.79
CA GLU A 191 5.14 28.16 -39.31
C GLU A 191 5.61 27.12 -38.28
N LYS A 192 6.38 27.56 -37.27
CA LYS A 192 6.89 26.71 -36.20
C LYS A 192 5.88 26.51 -35.07
N LEU A 193 4.90 27.42 -34.94
CA LEU A 193 3.90 27.35 -33.89
C LEU A 193 2.95 26.17 -34.08
N ASN A 194 2.60 25.50 -32.99
CA ASN A 194 1.55 24.48 -32.99
C ASN A 194 0.15 25.09 -32.77
N GLU A 195 -0.89 24.27 -32.88
CA GLU A 195 -2.28 24.74 -32.76
C GLU A 195 -2.60 25.37 -31.39
N MET A 196 -2.04 24.86 -30.30
CA MET A 196 -2.26 25.45 -28.98
C MET A 196 -1.59 26.83 -28.90
N GLU A 197 -0.33 26.93 -29.33
CA GLU A 197 0.44 28.18 -29.35
C GLU A 197 -0.22 29.24 -30.24
N LEU A 198 -0.70 28.85 -31.42
CA LEU A 198 -1.47 29.73 -32.31
C LEU A 198 -2.79 30.17 -31.67
N SER A 199 -3.47 29.30 -30.91
CA SER A 199 -4.66 29.69 -30.15
C SER A 199 -4.33 30.74 -29.09
N HIS A 200 -3.28 30.52 -28.30
CA HIS A 200 -2.80 31.49 -27.30
C HIS A 200 -2.41 32.83 -27.96
N LEU A 201 -1.73 32.78 -29.10
CA LEU A 201 -1.36 33.98 -29.86
C LEU A 201 -2.59 34.75 -30.34
N SER A 202 -3.58 34.05 -30.91
CA SER A 202 -4.82 34.65 -31.42
C SER A 202 -5.68 35.28 -30.32
N LYS A 203 -5.55 34.81 -29.08
CA LYS A 203 -6.22 35.36 -27.89
C LYS A 203 -5.47 36.52 -27.25
N GLY A 204 -4.20 36.72 -27.62
CA GLY A 204 -3.36 37.74 -27.01
C GLY A 204 -2.83 37.35 -25.63
N ASP A 205 -2.55 36.07 -25.37
CA ASP A 205 -1.99 35.65 -24.07
C ASP A 205 -0.66 36.35 -23.78
N GLY A 206 -0.45 36.78 -22.53
CA GLY A 206 0.70 37.62 -22.16
C GLY A 206 2.07 36.94 -22.35
N THR A 207 2.13 35.62 -22.28
CA THR A 207 3.35 34.85 -22.51
C THR A 207 3.00 33.54 -23.21
N ILE A 208 3.79 33.17 -24.21
CA ILE A 208 3.61 31.93 -24.98
C ILE A 208 4.96 31.25 -25.07
N LEU A 209 5.05 30.06 -24.48
CA LEU A 209 6.27 29.28 -24.45
C LEU A 209 6.18 28.19 -25.51
N THR A 210 7.07 28.26 -26.49
CA THR A 210 7.13 27.32 -27.61
C THR A 210 8.39 26.46 -27.51
N ASN A 211 8.56 25.53 -28.46
CA ASN A 211 9.77 24.73 -28.55
C ASN A 211 11.00 25.55 -28.93
N ASP A 212 10.82 26.62 -29.72
CA ASP A 212 11.91 27.41 -30.29
C ASP A 212 12.02 28.81 -29.65
N TYR A 213 10.92 29.33 -29.10
CA TYR A 213 10.84 30.71 -28.63
C TYR A 213 10.07 30.85 -27.33
N LEU A 214 10.36 31.93 -26.60
CA LEU A 214 9.49 32.53 -25.61
C LEU A 214 8.95 33.84 -26.21
N LEU A 215 7.64 33.93 -26.42
CA LEU A 215 6.97 35.14 -26.86
C LEU A 215 6.43 35.86 -25.63
N ALA A 216 6.89 37.07 -25.37
CA ALA A 216 6.43 37.90 -24.26
C ALA A 216 5.70 39.14 -24.80
N ARG A 217 4.39 39.24 -24.52
CA ARG A 217 3.54 40.30 -25.05
C ARG A 217 3.91 41.66 -24.46
N LEU A 218 3.91 42.68 -25.30
CA LEU A 218 4.00 44.08 -24.88
C LEU A 218 2.59 44.58 -24.55
N ASN A 219 2.39 44.97 -23.30
CA ASN A 219 1.13 45.54 -22.84
C ASN A 219 1.22 47.07 -22.88
N TYR A 220 0.29 47.68 -23.63
CA TYR A 220 0.11 49.12 -23.69
C TYR A 220 -1.16 49.49 -22.96
N PHE A 221 -1.08 50.47 -22.04
CA PHE A 221 -2.23 50.92 -21.28
C PHE A 221 -3.39 51.32 -22.22
N GLY A 222 -4.55 50.68 -22.06
CA GLY A 222 -5.75 50.95 -22.86
C GLY A 222 -5.77 50.38 -24.29
N LYS A 223 -4.86 49.46 -24.65
CA LYS A 223 -4.83 48.81 -25.98
C LYS A 223 -4.64 47.29 -25.87
N ASP A 224 -5.69 46.59 -25.46
CA ASP A 224 -5.67 45.14 -25.22
C ASP A 224 -5.74 44.27 -26.49
N ASP A 225 -5.90 44.87 -27.68
CA ASP A 225 -5.97 44.15 -28.97
C ASP A 225 -4.62 44.08 -29.71
N VAL A 226 -3.56 44.69 -29.15
CA VAL A 226 -2.24 44.74 -29.80
C VAL A 226 -1.46 43.45 -29.53
N LEU A 227 -1.33 42.62 -30.56
CA LEU A 227 -0.54 41.40 -30.64
C LEU A 227 0.92 41.71 -30.99
N GLU A 228 1.60 42.45 -30.11
CA GLU A 228 3.03 42.74 -30.26
C GLU A 228 3.82 42.01 -29.19
N TYR A 229 4.86 41.28 -29.60
CA TYR A 229 5.63 40.38 -28.73
C TYR A 229 7.12 40.60 -28.89
N ARG A 230 7.85 40.58 -27.76
CA ARG A 230 9.29 40.30 -27.75
C ARG A 230 9.51 38.82 -27.96
N VAL A 231 10.42 38.48 -28.87
CA VAL A 231 10.75 37.10 -29.23
C VAL A 231 12.11 36.77 -28.64
N TYR A 232 12.16 35.82 -27.71
CA TYR A 232 13.42 35.30 -27.16
C TYR A 232 13.65 33.88 -27.64
N LEU A 233 14.89 33.46 -27.87
CA LEU A 233 15.19 32.06 -28.17
C LEU A 233 14.96 31.18 -26.95
N ARG A 234 14.36 30.00 -27.16
CA ARG A 234 14.16 29.02 -26.10
C ARG A 234 15.48 28.60 -25.45
N SER A 235 16.53 28.45 -26.26
CA SER A 235 17.87 28.09 -25.78
C SER A 235 18.47 29.13 -24.83
N GLN A 236 18.24 30.43 -25.07
CA GLN A 236 18.71 31.50 -24.19
C GLN A 236 17.94 31.51 -22.86
N LEU A 237 16.62 31.29 -22.91
CA LEU A 237 15.80 31.13 -21.71
C LEU A 237 16.28 29.94 -20.86
N ASP A 238 16.44 28.77 -21.47
CA ASP A 238 16.86 27.57 -20.75
C ASP A 238 18.28 27.72 -20.19
N GLN A 239 19.17 28.41 -20.91
CA GLN A 239 20.51 28.73 -20.43
C GLN A 239 20.50 29.72 -19.26
N PHE A 240 19.64 30.74 -19.29
CA PHE A 240 19.46 31.70 -18.19
C PHE A 240 18.93 31.01 -16.93
N LEU A 241 17.96 30.10 -17.08
CA LEU A 241 17.35 29.38 -15.96
C LEU A 241 18.15 28.17 -15.48
N LYS A 242 19.28 27.83 -16.13
CA LYS A 242 20.06 26.62 -15.85
C LYS A 242 20.46 26.48 -14.38
N ASP A 243 20.84 27.59 -13.75
CA ASP A 243 21.24 27.66 -12.34
C ASP A 243 20.14 28.23 -11.43
N SER A 244 18.96 28.51 -11.99
CA SER A 244 17.79 28.95 -11.23
C SER A 244 17.17 27.77 -10.45
N PRO A 245 16.57 28.04 -9.27
CA PRO A 245 15.74 27.05 -8.58
C PRO A 245 14.47 26.69 -9.35
N PHE A 246 14.11 27.43 -10.40
CA PHE A 246 12.88 27.21 -11.17
C PHE A 246 13.12 26.83 -12.63
N VAL A 247 12.16 26.10 -13.18
CA VAL A 247 12.06 25.76 -14.61
C VAL A 247 10.69 26.17 -15.14
N LEU A 248 10.61 26.46 -16.45
CA LEU A 248 9.36 26.78 -17.13
C LEU A 248 8.87 25.63 -18.01
N THR A 249 7.58 25.32 -17.86
CA THR A 249 6.85 24.39 -18.70
C THR A 249 5.52 25.01 -19.17
N ASN A 250 4.88 24.42 -20.17
CA ASN A 250 3.52 24.80 -20.56
C ASN A 250 2.52 24.15 -19.61
N PHE A 251 1.58 24.95 -19.09
CA PHE A 251 0.52 24.44 -18.22
C PHE A 251 -0.47 23.59 -19.02
N ARG A 252 -0.81 22.40 -18.51
CA ARG A 252 -1.89 21.56 -19.05
C ARG A 252 -2.89 21.24 -17.96
N LYS A 253 -4.17 21.20 -18.34
CA LYS A 253 -5.26 20.88 -17.41
C LYS A 253 -5.08 19.45 -16.89
N GLY A 254 -4.86 19.31 -15.59
CA GLY A 254 -4.64 18.03 -14.92
C GLY A 254 -3.21 17.84 -14.41
N ASP A 255 -2.25 18.63 -14.90
CA ASP A 255 -0.87 18.60 -14.42
C ASP A 255 -0.74 19.40 -13.11
N SER A 256 0.09 18.91 -12.19
CA SER A 256 0.49 19.67 -11.01
C SER A 256 1.34 20.85 -11.44
N CYS A 257 0.98 22.07 -11.00
CA CYS A 257 1.73 23.27 -11.32
C CYS A 257 2.04 24.05 -10.04
N PHE A 258 3.31 24.28 -9.76
CA PHE A 258 3.74 24.94 -8.52
C PHE A 258 3.35 26.41 -8.47
N TYR A 259 3.61 27.17 -9.54
CA TYR A 259 3.08 28.52 -9.73
C TYR A 259 2.64 28.73 -11.18
N ARG A 260 1.35 29.05 -11.36
CA ARG A 260 0.78 29.29 -12.68
C ARG A 260 0.82 30.77 -13.02
N ASP A 261 1.35 31.06 -14.21
CA ASP A 261 1.43 32.39 -14.77
C ASP A 261 0.86 32.37 -16.19
N GLY A 262 -0.44 32.63 -16.32
CA GLY A 262 -1.14 32.50 -17.60
C GLY A 262 -1.16 31.06 -18.14
N SER A 263 -0.50 30.85 -19.28
CA SER A 263 -0.36 29.56 -19.99
C SER A 263 0.90 28.79 -19.59
N ILE A 264 1.81 29.40 -18.82
CA ILE A 264 3.06 28.77 -18.37
C ILE A 264 2.96 28.35 -16.90
N CYS A 265 3.73 27.33 -16.58
CA CYS A 265 3.92 26.82 -15.24
C CYS A 265 5.38 26.97 -14.83
N TRP A 266 5.59 27.54 -13.65
CA TRP A 266 6.86 27.57 -12.95
C TRP A 266 6.90 26.40 -11.98
N ASP A 267 7.92 25.55 -12.10
CA ASP A 267 8.16 24.40 -11.22
C ASP A 267 9.57 24.41 -10.65
N TYR A 268 9.79 23.69 -9.55
CA TYR A 268 11.12 23.56 -8.95
C TYR A 268 12.05 22.68 -9.80
N ASN A 269 13.26 23.17 -10.01
CA ASN A 269 14.34 22.42 -10.62
C ASN A 269 14.87 21.38 -9.62
N VAL A 270 14.51 20.12 -9.79
CA VAL A 270 15.02 19.01 -8.96
C VAL A 270 16.55 18.96 -8.88
N LYS A 271 17.28 19.34 -9.95
CA LYS A 271 18.75 19.39 -9.91
C LYS A 271 19.27 20.45 -8.94
N HIS A 272 18.56 21.58 -8.81
CA HIS A 272 18.90 22.64 -7.86
C HIS A 272 18.56 22.21 -6.42
N VAL A 273 17.45 21.50 -6.22
CA VAL A 273 17.10 20.91 -4.92
C VAL A 273 18.19 19.97 -4.42
N PHE A 274 18.77 19.13 -5.30
CA PHE A 274 19.89 18.27 -4.92
C PHE A 274 21.22 19.02 -4.69
N LYS A 275 21.43 20.18 -5.32
CA LYS A 275 22.60 21.05 -5.03
C LYS A 275 22.46 21.77 -3.68
N LEU A 276 21.24 22.15 -3.30
CA LEU A 276 20.93 22.76 -1.99
C LEU A 276 20.97 21.73 -0.86
N ALA A 277 20.72 20.44 -1.16
CA ALA A 277 20.94 19.35 -0.21
C ALA A 277 22.44 19.23 0.09
N ASN A 278 22.83 19.74 1.26
CA ASN A 278 24.20 19.67 1.75
C ASN A 278 24.73 18.23 1.65
N SER A 279 25.95 18.02 1.15
CA SER A 279 26.50 16.65 0.99
C SER A 279 26.45 15.85 2.29
N SER A 280 26.53 16.52 3.44
CA SER A 280 26.33 15.94 4.77
C SER A 280 24.94 15.31 4.98
N THR A 281 23.85 15.93 4.51
CA THR A 281 22.50 15.37 4.69
C THR A 281 22.28 14.14 3.82
N ILE A 282 22.87 14.11 2.63
CA ILE A 282 22.82 12.95 1.74
C ILE A 282 23.60 11.78 2.36
N ILE A 283 24.81 12.03 2.86
CA ILE A 283 25.63 11.01 3.53
C ILE A 283 24.92 10.47 4.78
N LEU A 284 24.28 11.32 5.58
CA LEU A 284 23.50 10.89 6.75
C LEU A 284 22.32 9.99 6.36
N PHE A 285 21.58 10.34 5.30
CA PHE A 285 20.45 9.54 4.83
C PHE A 285 20.88 8.13 4.38
N PHE A 286 21.94 8.03 3.56
CA PHE A 286 22.44 6.73 3.12
C PHE A 286 23.12 5.93 4.24
N GLY A 287 23.83 6.59 5.16
CA GLY A 287 24.39 5.96 6.35
C GLY A 287 23.32 5.35 7.26
N LEU A 288 22.17 6.03 7.39
CA LEU A 288 21.03 5.55 8.18
C LEU A 288 20.38 4.30 7.55
N ILE A 289 20.17 4.30 6.23
CA ILE A 289 19.65 3.14 5.50
C ILE A 289 20.57 1.93 5.69
N LEU A 290 21.89 2.14 5.62
CA LEU A 290 22.87 1.09 5.82
C LEU A 290 22.78 0.48 7.23
N ILE A 291 22.69 1.32 8.28
CA ILE A 291 22.54 0.87 9.66
C ILE A 291 21.27 0.03 9.85
N VAL A 292 20.12 0.51 9.33
CA VAL A 292 18.85 -0.22 9.42
C VAL A 292 18.96 -1.59 8.74
N THR A 293 19.57 -1.64 7.55
CA THR A 293 19.74 -2.88 6.80
C THR A 293 20.59 -3.90 7.57
N ILE A 294 21.68 -3.46 8.19
CA ILE A 294 22.55 -4.30 9.02
C ILE A 294 21.78 -4.83 10.24
N VAL A 295 21.03 -3.97 10.93
CA VAL A 295 20.25 -4.36 12.11
C VAL A 295 19.21 -5.42 11.76
N VAL A 296 18.48 -5.24 10.64
CA VAL A 296 17.49 -6.20 10.17
C VAL A 296 18.14 -7.53 9.82
N HIS A 297 19.31 -7.51 9.15
CA HIS A 297 20.03 -8.73 8.80
C HIS A 297 20.45 -9.53 10.04
N LEU A 298 21.08 -8.88 11.03
CA LEU A 298 21.48 -9.50 12.28
C LEU A 298 20.30 -10.07 13.08
N LEU A 299 19.14 -9.41 13.00
CA LEU A 299 17.91 -9.87 13.65
C LEU A 299 17.39 -11.16 13.00
N ILE A 300 17.39 -11.21 11.68
CA ILE A 300 16.99 -12.41 10.92
C ILE A 300 17.93 -13.58 11.21
N GLU A 301 19.24 -13.35 11.25
CA GLU A 301 20.21 -14.41 11.58
C GLU A 301 20.01 -14.96 13.00
N LYS A 302 19.81 -14.08 13.98
CA LYS A 302 19.55 -14.47 15.36
C LYS A 302 18.27 -15.30 15.50
N LEU A 303 17.20 -14.91 14.81
CA LEU A 303 15.95 -15.67 14.79
C LEU A 303 16.12 -17.05 14.14
N LYS A 304 16.90 -17.15 13.06
CA LYS A 304 17.22 -18.43 12.42
C LYS A 304 18.01 -19.35 13.37
N GLN A 305 18.99 -18.81 14.10
CA GLN A 305 19.77 -19.59 15.06
C GLN A 305 18.89 -20.15 16.18
N GLN A 306 18.04 -19.32 16.78
CA GLN A 306 17.10 -19.77 17.83
C GLN A 306 16.18 -20.88 17.31
N LYS A 307 15.62 -20.71 16.12
CA LYS A 307 14.76 -21.72 15.50
C LYS A 307 15.49 -23.05 15.27
N HIS A 308 16.75 -23.01 14.81
CA HIS A 308 17.53 -24.22 14.62
C HIS A 308 17.89 -24.93 15.93
N GLU A 309 18.18 -24.18 17.00
CA GLU A 309 18.40 -24.78 18.33
C GLU A 309 17.14 -25.47 18.85
N ASP A 310 15.97 -24.84 18.70
CA ASP A 310 14.69 -25.41 19.10
C ASP A 310 14.34 -26.67 18.28
N GLU A 311 14.55 -26.64 16.96
CA GLU A 311 14.37 -27.80 16.09
C GLU A 311 15.28 -28.97 16.51
N ARG A 312 16.54 -28.70 16.86
CA ARG A 312 17.48 -29.73 17.35
C ARG A 312 17.04 -30.32 18.68
N ARG A 313 16.62 -29.49 19.64
CA ARG A 313 16.09 -29.94 20.93
C ARG A 313 14.85 -30.82 20.75
N ARG A 314 13.92 -30.41 19.89
CA ARG A 314 12.72 -31.19 19.56
C ARG A 314 13.04 -32.50 18.86
N PHE A 315 13.98 -32.49 17.92
CA PHE A 315 14.42 -33.72 17.27
C PHE A 315 15.00 -34.71 18.28
N ALA A 316 15.87 -34.23 19.18
CA ALA A 316 16.42 -35.06 20.26
C ALA A 316 15.32 -35.64 21.17
N LEU A 317 14.36 -34.81 21.61
CA LEU A 317 13.22 -35.26 22.42
C LEU A 317 12.35 -36.27 21.68
N ARG A 318 12.14 -36.12 20.37
CA ARG A 318 11.35 -37.04 19.55
C ARG A 318 11.99 -38.42 19.46
N VAL A 319 13.31 -38.46 19.22
CA VAL A 319 14.07 -39.71 19.18
C VAL A 319 14.03 -40.40 20.54
N LEU A 320 14.31 -39.68 21.62
CA LEU A 320 14.29 -40.23 22.99
C LEU A 320 12.90 -40.78 23.36
N THR A 321 11.82 -40.06 23.02
CA THR A 321 10.45 -40.51 23.28
C THR A 321 10.11 -41.81 22.54
N HIS A 322 10.60 -41.96 21.31
CA HIS A 322 10.38 -43.18 20.53
C HIS A 322 11.14 -44.37 21.10
N GLU A 323 12.41 -44.17 21.47
CA GLU A 323 13.27 -45.22 22.02
C GLU A 323 12.83 -45.68 23.41
N PHE A 324 12.24 -44.80 24.25
CA PHE A 324 11.72 -45.19 25.57
C PHE A 324 10.35 -45.88 25.53
N ARG A 325 9.58 -45.74 24.46
CA ARG A 325 8.23 -46.31 24.36
C ARG A 325 8.24 -47.84 24.46
N THR A 326 9.12 -48.47 23.70
CA THR A 326 9.24 -49.93 23.61
C THR A 326 9.66 -50.57 24.94
N PRO A 327 10.74 -50.10 25.62
CA PRO A 327 11.12 -50.67 26.92
C PRO A 327 10.09 -50.40 28.01
N VAL A 328 9.42 -49.24 28.01
CA VAL A 328 8.34 -48.95 28.98
C VAL A 328 7.13 -49.87 28.78
N ALA A 329 6.66 -50.05 27.54
CA ALA A 329 5.57 -50.98 27.23
C ALA A 329 5.91 -52.42 27.67
N SER A 330 7.18 -52.83 27.49
CA SER A 330 7.63 -54.14 27.96
C SER A 330 7.66 -54.24 29.48
N MET A 331 8.07 -53.19 30.20
CA MET A 331 8.04 -53.17 31.67
C MET A 331 6.61 -53.23 32.21
N LEU A 332 5.67 -52.53 31.59
CA LEU A 332 4.25 -52.57 31.96
C LEU A 332 3.65 -53.98 31.80
N LEU A 333 3.95 -54.67 30.69
CA LEU A 333 3.53 -56.06 30.47
C LEU A 333 4.09 -57.02 31.53
N LEU A 334 5.32 -56.80 31.98
CA LEU A 334 5.93 -57.59 33.06
C LEU A 334 5.26 -57.30 34.40
N ILE A 335 4.99 -56.03 34.71
CA ILE A 335 4.24 -55.62 35.90
C ILE A 335 2.85 -56.25 35.89
N GLU A 336 2.09 -56.20 34.80
CA GLU A 336 0.77 -56.82 34.71
C GLU A 336 0.80 -58.33 34.98
N ARG A 337 1.82 -59.04 34.48
CA ARG A 337 1.99 -60.47 34.73
C ARG A 337 2.33 -60.76 36.20
N LEU A 338 3.20 -59.95 36.80
CA LEU A 338 3.60 -60.09 38.20
C LEU A 338 2.45 -59.72 39.15
N ASN A 339 1.65 -58.71 38.78
CA ASN A 339 0.48 -58.28 39.56
C ASN A 339 -0.56 -59.39 39.71
N LYS A 340 -0.68 -60.30 38.73
CA LYS A 340 -1.56 -61.48 38.83
C LYS A 340 -1.11 -62.52 39.87
N LYS A 341 0.15 -62.45 40.31
CA LYS A 341 0.74 -63.30 41.35
C LYS A 341 1.06 -62.54 42.63
N MET A 342 0.55 -61.32 42.76
CA MET A 342 0.84 -60.42 43.87
C MET A 342 0.50 -61.05 45.23
N SER A 343 -0.61 -61.78 45.29
CA SER A 343 -1.08 -62.48 46.50
C SER A 343 -0.19 -63.65 46.96
N GLU A 344 0.77 -64.07 46.13
CA GLU A 344 1.73 -65.14 46.44
C GLU A 344 3.05 -64.60 47.03
N LEU A 345 3.22 -63.27 47.08
CA LEU A 345 4.41 -62.59 47.61
C LEU A 345 4.25 -62.28 49.11
N ASP A 346 5.36 -62.22 49.84
CA ASP A 346 5.41 -61.72 51.22
C ASP A 346 5.20 -60.19 51.27
N GLU A 347 4.79 -59.67 52.43
CA GLU A 347 4.41 -58.25 52.60
C GLU A 347 5.50 -57.26 52.14
N ASP A 348 6.77 -57.52 52.46
CA ASP A 348 7.89 -56.65 52.06
C ASP A 348 8.07 -56.63 50.53
N SER A 349 7.94 -57.79 49.86
CA SER A 349 8.01 -57.89 48.40
C SER A 349 6.81 -57.26 47.71
N GLN A 350 5.61 -57.32 48.32
CA GLN A 350 4.43 -56.62 47.82
C GLN A 350 4.63 -55.11 47.86
N GLU A 351 5.14 -54.56 48.96
CA GLU A 351 5.40 -53.12 49.05
C GLU A 351 6.47 -52.66 48.03
N ALA A 352 7.56 -53.42 47.90
CA ALA A 352 8.60 -53.14 46.91
C ALA A 352 8.07 -53.20 45.46
N PHE A 353 7.18 -54.15 45.16
CA PHE A 353 6.54 -54.26 43.86
C PHE A 353 5.61 -53.09 43.57
N LEU A 354 4.79 -52.65 44.53
CA LEU A 354 3.92 -51.47 44.38
C LEU A 354 4.73 -50.21 44.10
N ARG A 355 5.85 -50.02 44.82
CA ARG A 355 6.78 -48.90 44.58
C ARG A 355 7.39 -48.95 43.18
N MET A 356 7.92 -50.11 42.75
CA MET A 356 8.47 -50.28 41.40
C MET A 356 7.42 -50.04 40.31
N SER A 357 6.22 -50.58 40.50
CA SER A 357 5.08 -50.39 39.61
C SER A 357 4.75 -48.89 39.45
N SER A 358 4.68 -48.16 40.57
CA SER A 358 4.43 -46.71 40.56
C SER A 358 5.49 -45.92 39.77
N GLU A 359 6.77 -46.30 39.84
CA GLU A 359 7.85 -45.65 39.09
C GLU A 359 7.80 -45.97 37.58
N VAL A 360 7.40 -47.18 37.18
CA VAL A 360 7.20 -47.51 35.76
C VAL A 360 5.99 -46.79 35.18
N TYR A 361 4.87 -46.70 35.91
CA TYR A 361 3.72 -45.89 35.51
C TYR A 361 4.06 -44.39 35.42
N ARG A 362 4.89 -43.90 36.35
CA ARG A 362 5.44 -42.52 36.29
C ARG A 362 6.31 -42.31 35.05
N LEU A 363 7.14 -43.28 34.68
CA LEU A 363 7.96 -43.24 33.48
C LEU A 363 7.10 -43.26 32.20
N GLN A 364 6.06 -44.09 32.16
CA GLN A 364 5.07 -44.08 31.08
C GLN A 364 4.42 -42.70 30.92
N ARG A 365 4.00 -42.09 32.03
CA ARG A 365 3.43 -40.75 32.06
C ARG A 365 4.43 -39.73 31.50
N LEU A 366 5.72 -39.79 31.84
CA LEU A 366 6.76 -38.90 31.30
C LEU A 366 6.97 -39.05 29.79
N VAL A 367 6.91 -40.28 29.27
CA VAL A 367 7.02 -40.57 27.83
C VAL A 367 5.80 -40.03 27.08
N GLU A 368 4.59 -40.23 27.63
CA GLU A 368 3.36 -39.69 27.05
C GLU A 368 3.35 -38.14 27.09
N MET A 369 3.73 -37.53 28.21
CA MET A 369 3.86 -36.07 28.35
C MET A 369 4.86 -35.49 27.33
N SER A 370 6.00 -36.15 27.10
CA SER A 370 7.01 -35.72 26.11
C SER A 370 6.47 -35.76 24.68
N LYS A 371 5.62 -36.74 24.36
CA LYS A 371 4.92 -36.84 23.08
C LYS A 371 3.92 -35.69 22.89
N HIS A 372 3.22 -35.28 23.94
CA HIS A 372 2.30 -34.15 23.89
C HIS A 372 3.03 -32.83 23.62
N TYR A 373 4.14 -32.56 24.33
CA TYR A 373 5.00 -31.39 24.08
C TYR A 373 5.48 -31.31 22.63
N LEU A 374 5.86 -32.44 22.03
CA LEU A 374 6.29 -32.50 20.63
C LEU A 374 5.17 -32.25 19.60
N LYS A 375 3.89 -32.37 20.01
CA LYS A 375 2.72 -32.21 19.13
C LYS A 375 2.01 -30.88 19.29
N ALA A 376 2.02 -30.25 20.46
CA ALA A 376 1.26 -29.04 20.79
C ALA A 376 1.54 -27.84 19.87
N GLU A 377 2.72 -27.76 19.23
CA GLU A 377 3.08 -26.65 18.34
C GLU A 377 2.83 -26.90 16.84
N GLN A 378 2.42 -28.12 16.47
CA GLN A 378 1.84 -28.38 15.14
C GLN A 378 0.38 -27.90 15.16
N ARG A 379 0.21 -26.57 15.04
CA ARG A 379 -1.05 -25.82 14.93
C ARG A 379 -2.30 -26.67 14.58
N GLY A 380 -3.24 -26.70 15.54
CA GLY A 380 -4.62 -27.21 15.39
C GLY A 380 -4.91 -28.34 16.37
N GLY A 381 -5.75 -28.08 17.39
CA GLY A 381 -6.00 -28.95 18.55
C GLY A 381 -6.08 -30.44 18.24
N VAL A 382 -5.34 -31.24 19.02
CA VAL A 382 -5.20 -32.70 18.81
C VAL A 382 -5.44 -33.47 20.12
N ILE A 383 -6.04 -32.87 21.15
CA ILE A 383 -6.68 -33.69 22.19
C ILE A 383 -8.03 -34.15 21.63
N GLN A 384 -8.11 -35.44 21.26
CA GLN A 384 -9.39 -36.08 20.98
C GLN A 384 -10.07 -36.37 22.32
N PHE A 385 -11.10 -35.59 22.64
CA PHE A 385 -11.94 -35.85 23.79
C PHE A 385 -12.96 -36.94 23.45
N SER A 386 -12.98 -37.99 24.27
CA SER A 386 -14.03 -39.00 24.27
C SER A 386 -15.10 -38.58 25.28
N SER A 387 -16.25 -38.13 24.78
CA SER A 387 -17.38 -37.77 25.64
C SER A 387 -18.06 -39.03 26.16
N ALA A 388 -18.02 -39.24 27.48
CA ALA A 388 -18.82 -40.24 28.17
C ALA A 388 -19.83 -39.55 29.10
N GLU A 389 -20.97 -40.20 29.33
CA GLU A 389 -21.95 -39.76 30.33
C GLU A 389 -21.54 -40.31 31.69
N ILE A 390 -21.25 -39.42 32.63
CA ILE A 390 -20.97 -39.73 34.02
C ILE A 390 -22.30 -39.67 34.76
N ALA A 391 -22.78 -40.81 35.26
CA ALA A 391 -24.10 -40.92 35.87
C ALA A 391 -24.19 -40.17 37.21
N SER A 392 -23.11 -40.18 37.99
CA SER A 392 -22.96 -39.46 39.25
C SER A 392 -21.60 -38.77 39.27
N VAL A 393 -21.60 -37.44 39.29
CA VAL A 393 -20.36 -36.66 39.44
C VAL A 393 -19.75 -36.86 40.82
N ASN A 394 -20.61 -36.97 41.85
CA ASN A 394 -20.14 -37.21 43.21
C ASN A 394 -19.38 -38.54 43.31
N GLU A 395 -19.97 -39.64 42.81
CA GLU A 395 -19.35 -40.98 42.83
C GLU A 395 -18.04 -41.00 42.04
N PHE A 396 -18.01 -40.37 40.86
CA PHE A 396 -16.80 -40.30 40.04
C PHE A 396 -15.65 -39.59 40.74
N ILE A 397 -15.89 -38.40 41.32
CA ILE A 397 -14.85 -37.65 42.02
C ILE A 397 -14.45 -38.38 43.32
N GLU A 398 -15.40 -38.97 44.03
CA GLU A 398 -15.15 -39.77 45.22
C GLU A 398 -14.24 -40.96 44.94
N GLU A 399 -14.50 -41.71 43.85
CA GLU A 399 -13.64 -42.81 43.39
C GLU A 399 -12.23 -42.34 43.05
N LEU A 400 -12.09 -41.16 42.43
CA LEU A 400 -10.78 -40.59 42.09
C LEU A 400 -9.95 -40.19 43.30
N ILE A 401 -10.60 -39.68 44.36
CA ILE A 401 -9.91 -39.19 45.56
C ILE A 401 -9.76 -40.25 46.65
N SER A 402 -10.58 -41.32 46.63
CA SER A 402 -10.59 -42.40 47.61
C SER A 402 -9.18 -42.96 47.93
N PRO A 403 -8.31 -43.24 46.94
CA PRO A 403 -6.94 -43.70 47.24
C PRO A 403 -6.12 -42.71 48.08
N TYR A 404 -6.34 -41.41 47.92
CA TYR A 404 -5.64 -40.37 48.68
C TYR A 404 -6.24 -40.20 50.08
N VAL A 405 -7.55 -40.42 50.24
CA VAL A 405 -8.21 -40.45 51.56
C VAL A 405 -7.69 -41.63 52.39
N ASP A 406 -7.52 -42.80 51.76
CA ASP A 406 -7.00 -44.01 52.40
C ASP A 406 -5.51 -43.85 52.77
N LEU A 407 -4.70 -43.29 51.87
CA LEU A 407 -3.27 -43.06 52.10
C LEU A 407 -2.99 -41.93 53.11
N TYR A 408 -3.86 -40.92 53.19
CA TYR A 408 -3.69 -39.75 54.08
C TYR A 408 -4.96 -39.50 54.93
N PRO A 409 -5.22 -40.35 55.94
CA PRO A 409 -6.41 -40.22 56.79
C PRO A 409 -6.50 -38.84 57.46
N ASN A 410 -7.68 -38.23 57.44
CA ASN A 410 -7.97 -36.89 57.97
C ASN A 410 -7.25 -35.71 57.28
N MET A 411 -6.50 -35.93 56.20
CA MET A 411 -5.85 -34.85 55.46
C MET A 411 -6.66 -34.38 54.24
N VAL A 412 -7.56 -35.21 53.71
CA VAL A 412 -8.41 -34.88 52.56
C VAL A 412 -9.86 -34.78 53.02
N LYS A 413 -10.55 -33.71 52.63
CA LYS A 413 -11.98 -33.51 52.85
C LYS A 413 -12.70 -33.36 51.51
N PHE A 414 -13.77 -34.11 51.33
CA PHE A 414 -14.61 -34.05 50.14
C PHE A 414 -15.96 -33.42 50.46
N ASN A 415 -16.27 -32.33 49.78
CA ASN A 415 -17.55 -31.63 49.84
C ASN A 415 -18.29 -31.88 48.51
N PRO A 416 -19.17 -32.89 48.44
CA PRO A 416 -19.88 -33.26 47.21
C PRO A 416 -20.92 -32.21 46.82
N LEU A 417 -21.47 -32.33 45.60
CA LEU A 417 -22.63 -31.55 45.17
C LEU A 417 -23.82 -31.80 46.09
N ALA A 418 -24.49 -30.72 46.53
CA ALA A 418 -25.68 -30.79 47.38
C ALA A 418 -26.84 -31.57 46.72
N GLN A 419 -26.94 -31.49 45.40
CA GLN A 419 -27.77 -32.35 44.57
C GLN A 419 -26.89 -32.97 43.49
N ASP A 420 -26.71 -34.29 43.56
CA ASP A 420 -25.91 -35.01 42.57
C ASP A 420 -26.53 -34.92 41.18
N THR A 421 -25.68 -34.92 40.16
CA THR A 421 -26.09 -34.69 38.78
C THR A 421 -25.27 -35.54 37.83
N SER A 422 -25.85 -35.89 36.69
CA SER A 422 -25.10 -36.47 35.59
C SER A 422 -24.41 -35.37 34.80
N TRP A 423 -23.22 -35.67 34.28
CA TRP A 423 -22.43 -34.72 33.52
C TRP A 423 -21.71 -35.43 32.38
N ARG A 424 -21.55 -34.73 31.25
CA ARG A 424 -20.97 -35.31 30.04
C ARG A 424 -19.60 -34.71 29.75
N GLY A 425 -18.57 -35.56 29.73
CA GLY A 425 -17.23 -35.16 29.35
C GLY A 425 -16.22 -36.32 29.35
N ASP A 426 -14.94 -35.98 29.27
CA ASP A 426 -13.87 -36.97 29.12
C ASP A 426 -13.33 -37.41 30.49
N VAL A 427 -13.75 -38.59 30.91
CA VAL A 427 -13.40 -39.23 32.19
C VAL A 427 -11.88 -39.31 32.35
N TYR A 428 -11.14 -39.68 31.31
CA TYR A 428 -9.69 -39.88 31.39
C TYR A 428 -8.95 -38.57 31.66
N TRP A 429 -9.25 -37.52 30.89
CA TRP A 429 -8.56 -36.24 31.04
C TRP A 429 -8.91 -35.51 32.33
N ILE A 430 -10.16 -35.60 32.78
CA ILE A 430 -10.59 -35.01 34.06
C ILE A 430 -9.93 -35.73 35.23
N SER A 431 -9.82 -37.06 35.16
CA SER A 431 -9.09 -37.85 36.14
C SER A 431 -7.64 -37.37 36.28
N ILE A 432 -6.96 -37.11 35.15
CA ILE A 432 -5.59 -36.59 35.15
C ILE A 432 -5.54 -35.21 35.81
N VAL A 433 -6.45 -34.31 35.42
CA VAL A 433 -6.48 -32.93 35.95
C VAL A 433 -6.68 -32.92 37.46
N VAL A 434 -7.70 -33.63 37.96
CA VAL A 434 -8.04 -33.67 39.38
C VAL A 434 -6.91 -34.31 40.20
N LYS A 435 -6.37 -35.45 39.75
CA LYS A 435 -5.23 -36.11 40.41
C LYS A 435 -4.01 -35.20 40.51
N ASN A 436 -3.66 -34.47 39.44
CA ASN A 436 -2.54 -33.53 39.48
C ASN A 436 -2.74 -32.44 40.54
N LEU A 437 -3.94 -31.86 40.64
CA LEU A 437 -4.21 -30.80 41.62
C LEU A 437 -4.19 -31.34 43.05
N VAL A 438 -4.79 -32.51 43.30
CA VAL A 438 -4.79 -33.15 44.62
C VAL A 438 -3.38 -33.58 45.04
N GLU A 439 -2.61 -34.19 44.13
CA GLU A 439 -1.20 -34.56 44.37
C GLU A 439 -0.34 -33.33 44.68
N ASN A 440 -0.54 -32.22 43.96
CA ASN A 440 0.15 -30.97 44.24
C ASN A 440 -0.23 -30.40 45.61
N ALA A 441 -1.52 -30.38 45.95
CA ALA A 441 -2.02 -29.91 47.24
C ALA A 441 -1.47 -30.74 48.42
N LEU A 442 -1.40 -32.07 48.27
CA LEU A 442 -0.84 -32.96 49.28
C LEU A 442 0.69 -32.87 49.41
N SER A 443 1.39 -32.73 48.28
CA SER A 443 2.87 -32.74 48.24
C SER A 443 3.49 -31.38 48.57
N HIS A 444 2.78 -30.28 48.27
CA HIS A 444 3.32 -28.92 48.34
C HIS A 444 2.47 -27.96 49.18
N GLY A 445 1.21 -28.30 49.46
CA GLY A 445 0.31 -27.52 50.27
C GLY A 445 0.36 -27.87 51.76
N LYS A 446 -0.68 -27.50 52.49
CA LYS A 446 -0.92 -27.93 53.88
C LYS A 446 -2.33 -28.48 54.06
N PRO A 447 -2.52 -29.56 54.83
CA PRO A 447 -3.84 -30.11 55.11
C PRO A 447 -4.67 -29.17 56.00
N PRO A 448 -6.02 -29.27 55.96
CA PRO A 448 -6.78 -30.20 55.12
C PRO A 448 -6.82 -29.78 53.64
N VAL A 449 -6.64 -30.72 52.72
CA VAL A 449 -6.90 -30.52 51.30
C VAL A 449 -8.40 -30.70 51.07
N GLU A 450 -9.09 -29.65 50.67
CA GLU A 450 -10.54 -29.61 50.50
C GLU A 450 -10.87 -29.66 49.00
N ILE A 451 -11.62 -30.69 48.59
CA ILE A 451 -12.18 -30.80 47.24
C ILE A 451 -13.66 -30.47 47.32
N GLU A 452 -14.07 -29.39 46.64
CA GLU A 452 -15.46 -28.93 46.61
C GLU A 452 -15.99 -28.95 45.18
N LEU A 453 -17.21 -29.45 45.02
CA LEU A 453 -17.89 -29.48 43.75
C LEU A 453 -19.03 -28.47 43.71
N PHE A 454 -19.11 -27.72 42.62
CA PHE A 454 -20.24 -26.84 42.31
C PHE A 454 -20.73 -27.11 40.89
N HIS A 455 -22.01 -26.86 40.64
CA HIS A 455 -22.60 -26.97 39.32
C HIS A 455 -23.33 -25.67 38.99
N GLU A 456 -22.83 -24.93 38.00
CA GLU A 456 -23.38 -23.64 37.60
C GLU A 456 -23.42 -23.53 36.07
N ASN A 457 -24.55 -23.09 35.51
CA ASN A 457 -24.69 -22.75 34.09
C ASN A 457 -24.18 -23.84 33.11
N SER A 458 -24.48 -25.13 33.38
CA SER A 458 -24.01 -26.29 32.59
C SER A 458 -22.49 -26.47 32.57
N LYS A 459 -21.81 -26.03 33.63
CA LYS A 459 -20.40 -26.27 33.87
C LYS A 459 -20.22 -26.98 35.20
N LEU A 460 -19.31 -27.94 35.22
CA LEU A 460 -18.80 -28.54 36.43
C LEU A 460 -17.65 -27.68 36.96
N LEU A 461 -17.79 -27.21 38.20
CA LEU A 461 -16.78 -26.48 38.93
C LEU A 461 -16.12 -27.43 39.93
N VAL A 462 -14.82 -27.69 39.76
CA VAL A 462 -14.03 -28.47 40.71
C VAL A 462 -13.03 -27.54 41.40
N LYS A 463 -13.21 -27.35 42.70
CA LYS A 463 -12.32 -26.51 43.51
C LYS A 463 -11.44 -27.40 44.37
N VAL A 464 -10.12 -27.22 44.28
CA VAL A 464 -9.12 -27.87 45.12
C VAL A 464 -8.44 -26.78 45.94
N LEU A 465 -8.56 -26.87 47.26
CA LEU A 465 -8.04 -25.90 48.23
C LEU A 465 -7.05 -26.59 49.17
N ASP A 466 -5.95 -25.90 49.46
CA ASP A 466 -5.05 -26.25 50.55
C ASP A 466 -4.70 -25.02 51.40
N HIS A 467 -4.31 -25.25 52.65
CA HIS A 467 -3.99 -24.18 53.61
C HIS A 467 -2.49 -23.83 53.62
N GLY A 468 -1.78 -24.16 52.54
CA GLY A 468 -0.40 -23.78 52.30
C GLY A 468 -0.29 -22.38 51.74
N GLU A 469 0.88 -21.76 51.95
CA GLU A 469 1.21 -20.46 51.34
C GLU A 469 1.88 -20.70 49.98
N CYS A 470 1.21 -20.31 48.89
CA CYS A 470 1.83 -20.38 47.58
C CYS A 470 2.91 -19.30 47.44
N THR A 471 4.07 -19.68 46.93
CA THR A 471 5.21 -18.77 46.67
C THR A 471 5.04 -17.94 45.39
N PHE A 472 4.04 -18.27 44.57
CA PHE A 472 3.75 -17.59 43.32
C PHE A 472 2.47 -16.76 43.44
N GLU A 473 2.51 -15.54 42.92
CA GLU A 473 1.36 -14.61 42.95
C GLU A 473 0.47 -14.73 41.71
N GLU A 474 1.00 -15.22 40.58
CA GLU A 474 0.29 -15.35 39.31
C GLU A 474 0.33 -16.78 38.75
N LEU A 475 -0.82 -17.26 38.26
CA LEU A 475 -0.95 -18.57 37.59
C LEU A 475 -0.04 -18.69 36.36
N GLY A 476 0.21 -17.58 35.66
CA GLY A 476 1.07 -17.54 34.48
C GLY A 476 2.54 -17.85 34.78
N ASP A 477 3.00 -17.60 36.00
CA ASP A 477 4.37 -17.90 36.42
C ASP A 477 4.52 -19.36 36.88
N MET A 478 3.48 -19.94 37.47
CA MET A 478 3.45 -21.36 37.88
C MET A 478 3.23 -22.34 36.72
N THR A 479 2.54 -21.91 35.67
CA THR A 479 2.19 -22.75 34.50
C THR A 479 3.25 -22.73 33.41
N LYS A 480 4.35 -21.98 33.59
CA LYS A 480 5.54 -22.06 32.74
C LYS A 480 6.20 -23.44 32.89
N GLU A 481 6.67 -23.98 31.79
CA GLU A 481 7.31 -25.30 31.77
C GLU A 481 8.56 -25.33 32.65
N PHE A 482 8.75 -26.44 33.37
CA PHE A 482 9.92 -26.71 34.23
C PHE A 482 10.06 -25.80 35.46
N VAL A 483 9.02 -25.03 35.81
CA VAL A 483 9.01 -24.25 37.05
C VAL A 483 8.85 -25.18 38.25
N LYS A 484 9.74 -25.04 39.23
CA LYS A 484 9.77 -25.80 40.48
C LYS A 484 9.64 -24.87 41.67
N GLY A 485 8.86 -25.28 42.67
CA GLY A 485 8.96 -24.71 44.01
C GLY A 485 10.28 -25.12 44.67
N THR A 486 10.72 -24.37 45.68
CA THR A 486 12.01 -24.53 46.37
C THR A 486 12.21 -25.89 47.06
N ALA A 487 11.20 -26.76 47.12
CA ALA A 487 11.22 -28.06 47.80
C ALA A 487 10.73 -29.28 46.96
N SER A 488 10.65 -29.21 45.62
CA SER A 488 10.01 -30.28 44.81
C SER A 488 10.97 -31.24 44.09
N SER A 489 10.70 -32.56 44.18
CA SER A 489 11.30 -33.66 43.37
C SER A 489 10.51 -33.99 42.09
N GLY A 490 9.43 -33.25 41.79
CA GLY A 490 8.57 -33.42 40.61
C GLY A 490 9.14 -32.84 39.31
N SER A 491 8.50 -33.15 38.18
CA SER A 491 8.93 -32.75 36.83
C SER A 491 8.65 -31.28 36.47
N GLY A 492 7.84 -30.57 37.26
CA GLY A 492 7.45 -29.18 36.96
C GLY A 492 6.50 -29.04 35.77
N LEU A 493 5.86 -30.14 35.34
CA LEU A 493 4.96 -30.19 34.17
C LEU A 493 3.48 -30.27 34.55
N GLY A 494 3.14 -30.67 35.78
CA GLY A 494 1.77 -31.02 36.18
C GLY A 494 0.75 -29.90 35.99
N LEU A 495 1.06 -28.67 36.41
CA LEU A 495 0.12 -27.54 36.33
C LEU A 495 -0.01 -26.98 34.89
N ASN A 496 1.04 -27.07 34.09
CA ASN A 496 0.98 -26.74 32.66
C ASN A 496 0.02 -27.70 31.93
N ILE A 497 0.07 -28.99 32.26
CA ILE A 497 -0.83 -30.01 31.71
C ILE A 497 -2.28 -29.73 32.12
N VAL A 498 -2.52 -29.41 33.39
CA VAL A 498 -3.86 -29.04 33.87
C VAL A 498 -4.41 -27.86 33.06
N ARG A 499 -3.61 -26.81 32.87
CA ARG A 499 -3.99 -25.64 32.08
C ARG A 499 -4.28 -25.99 30.63
N SER A 500 -3.39 -26.74 29.97
CA SER A 500 -3.54 -27.11 28.56
C SER A 500 -4.78 -27.95 28.31
N ILE A 501 -5.06 -28.94 29.17
CA ILE A 501 -6.26 -29.80 29.04
C ILE A 501 -7.52 -28.96 29.20
N ILE A 502 -7.59 -28.11 30.23
CA ILE A 502 -8.77 -27.30 30.54
C ILE A 502 -9.03 -26.25 29.46
N GLU A 503 -7.99 -25.59 28.94
CA GLU A 503 -8.12 -24.65 27.83
C GLU A 503 -8.59 -25.36 26.54
N GLU A 504 -8.07 -26.56 26.23
CA GLU A 504 -8.52 -27.35 25.06
C GLU A 504 -9.95 -27.90 25.21
N MET A 505 -10.41 -28.19 26.42
CA MET A 505 -11.82 -28.52 26.70
C MET A 505 -12.75 -27.30 26.58
N GLY A 506 -12.22 -26.09 26.35
CA GLY A 506 -12.99 -24.84 26.37
C GLY A 506 -13.35 -24.35 27.78
N GLY A 507 -12.71 -24.91 28.80
CA GLY A 507 -12.83 -24.54 30.20
C GLY A 507 -11.89 -23.43 30.64
N LYS A 508 -11.89 -23.12 31.95
CA LYS A 508 -11.00 -22.13 32.55
C LYS A 508 -10.38 -22.67 33.84
N LEU A 509 -9.11 -22.33 34.06
CA LEU A 509 -8.41 -22.58 35.32
C LEU A 509 -8.22 -21.24 36.03
N ASN A 510 -8.89 -21.07 37.17
CA ASN A 510 -8.71 -19.92 38.04
C ASN A 510 -7.83 -20.30 39.24
N PHE A 511 -7.05 -19.34 39.73
CA PHE A 511 -6.11 -19.53 40.82
C PHE A 511 -6.16 -18.37 41.80
N GLN A 512 -6.10 -18.69 43.09
CA GLN A 512 -5.99 -17.73 44.17
C GLN A 512 -4.87 -18.19 45.11
N ALA A 513 -3.88 -17.32 45.33
CA ALA A 513 -2.69 -17.65 46.12
C ALA A 513 -2.84 -17.42 47.64
N LYS A 514 -3.74 -16.51 48.06
CA LYS A 514 -3.90 -16.09 49.46
C LYS A 514 -5.38 -15.81 49.78
N PRO A 515 -5.84 -16.05 51.03
CA PRO A 515 -5.09 -16.54 52.20
C PRO A 515 -4.76 -18.04 52.14
N ASN A 516 -5.49 -18.80 51.34
CA ASN A 516 -5.25 -20.21 51.04
C ASN A 516 -4.93 -20.37 49.56
N THR A 517 -4.27 -21.47 49.21
CA THR A 517 -3.99 -21.82 47.81
C THR A 517 -5.22 -22.52 47.23
N VAL A 518 -5.84 -21.92 46.22
CA VAL A 518 -7.09 -22.42 45.63
C VAL A 518 -6.96 -22.49 44.12
N PHE A 519 -7.25 -23.68 43.57
CA PHE A 519 -7.44 -23.88 42.14
C PHE A 519 -8.92 -24.17 41.87
N ILE A 520 -9.50 -23.46 40.90
CA ILE A 520 -10.90 -23.65 40.49
C ILE A 520 -10.92 -23.98 39.01
N LEU A 521 -11.40 -25.17 38.69
CA LEU A 521 -11.58 -25.68 37.34
C LEU A 521 -13.01 -25.40 36.89
N GLU A 522 -13.20 -24.62 35.83
CA GLU A 522 -14.47 -24.48 35.11
C GLU A 522 -14.46 -25.43 33.92
N ILE A 523 -15.25 -26.50 33.97
CA ILE A 523 -15.29 -27.53 32.92
C ILE A 523 -16.66 -27.50 32.23
N PRO A 524 -16.76 -27.10 30.95
CA PRO A 524 -18.02 -27.12 30.22
C PRO A 524 -18.41 -28.55 29.85
N GLU A 525 -19.72 -28.83 29.80
CA GLU A 525 -20.19 -30.10 29.22
C GLU A 525 -19.71 -30.25 27.77
N ILE A 526 -19.15 -31.43 27.47
CA ILE A 526 -18.81 -31.80 26.10
C ILE A 526 -20.11 -32.20 25.39
N LYS A 527 -20.72 -31.24 24.71
CA LYS A 527 -21.84 -31.52 23.80
C LYS A 527 -21.28 -32.35 22.66
N GLY A 528 -21.70 -33.61 22.58
CA GLY A 528 -21.28 -34.53 21.51
C GLY A 528 -21.45 -33.86 20.15
N ALA A 529 -20.46 -34.05 19.28
CA ALA A 529 -20.65 -33.78 17.86
C ALA A 529 -21.84 -34.63 17.38
N ILE A 530 -22.82 -33.98 16.74
CA ILE A 530 -23.79 -34.68 15.87
C ILE A 530 -23.03 -35.24 14.68
#